data_AF-A0A7K3KR27-F1
#
_entry.id   AF-A0A7K3KR27-F1
#
_cell.length_a   1.000
_cell.length_b   1.000
_cell.length_c   1.000
_cell.angle_alpha   90.00
_cell.angle_beta   90.00
_cell.angle_gamma   90.00
#
_symmetry.space_group_name_H-M   'P 1'
#
loop_
_entity.id
_entity.type
_entity.pdbx_description
1 polymer ?
#
loop_
_entity_poly.entity_id
_entity_poly.type
_entity_poly.pdbx_seq_one_letter_code
_entity_poly.pdbx_strand_id
1 'polypeptide(L)'
;KKKKDDISDENLNMIFRKKDKVLFEWHEGRIRIYKDQKHWTQNLMRKMGAKIPQRTYMSLDEYGTLVFSMIDGKTTVKEIGEALSAQHEEASQQLYERLFLYLNHLESVERWIEIVEKGE
;
A
#
# COMPACT_ATOMS: atom_id res chain seq x y z
N LYS A 1 -12.63 23.70 14.07
CA LYS A 1 -11.30 23.41 14.64
C LYS A 1 -10.95 21.96 14.27
N LYS A 2 -10.25 21.72 13.15
CA LYS A 2 -9.72 20.38 12.84
C LYS A 2 -8.42 20.21 13.61
N LYS A 3 -8.31 19.11 14.36
CA LYS A 3 -7.10 18.76 15.11
C LYS A 3 -5.93 18.71 14.13
N LYS A 4 -4.85 19.38 14.51
CA LYS A 4 -3.54 19.24 13.92
C LYS A 4 -2.95 18.05 14.68
N ASP A 5 -3.16 16.86 14.14
CA ASP A 5 -2.84 15.61 14.83
C ASP A 5 -1.31 15.47 14.89
N ASP A 6 -0.74 15.70 16.07
CA ASP A 6 0.56 15.12 16.41
C ASP A 6 0.43 13.62 16.19
N ILE A 7 1.29 13.07 15.35
CA ILE A 7 1.41 11.64 15.13
C ILE A 7 1.73 11.02 16.49
N SER A 8 0.77 10.35 17.11
CA SER A 8 0.94 9.74 18.43
C SER A 8 1.88 8.53 18.35
N ASP A 9 2.58 8.25 19.45
CA ASP A 9 3.43 7.06 19.57
C ASP A 9 2.66 5.75 19.27
N GLU A 10 1.36 5.71 19.57
CA GLU A 10 0.46 4.60 19.23
C GLU A 10 0.39 4.35 17.72
N ASN A 11 0.34 5.41 16.91
CA ASN A 11 0.28 5.28 15.45
C ASN A 11 1.62 4.79 14.87
N LEU A 12 2.74 5.18 15.48
CA LEU A 12 4.07 4.76 15.06
C LEU A 12 4.34 3.27 15.32
N ASN A 13 3.73 2.71 16.37
CA ASN A 13 3.85 1.29 16.74
C ASN A 13 2.87 0.39 15.98
N MET A 14 2.01 0.93 15.11
CA MET A 14 1.09 0.11 14.31
C MET A 14 1.85 -0.84 13.39
N ILE A 15 1.31 -2.06 13.25
CA ILE A 15 1.84 -3.08 12.34
C ILE A 15 0.76 -3.45 11.33
N PHE A 16 1.15 -3.46 10.05
CA PHE A 16 0.29 -3.89 8.96
C PHE A 16 0.78 -5.20 8.35
N ARG A 17 -0.15 -6.04 7.89
CA ARG A 17 0.13 -7.19 7.04
C ARG A 17 -0.61 -7.10 5.71
N LYS A 18 -0.04 -7.69 4.67
CA LYS A 18 -0.73 -7.92 3.39
C LYS A 18 -1.83 -8.97 3.60
N LYS A 19 -3.00 -8.78 2.98
CA LYS A 19 -4.07 -9.78 2.97
C LYS A 19 -3.72 -10.91 2.01
N ASP A 20 -4.08 -12.15 2.35
CA ASP A 20 -3.76 -13.36 1.55
C ASP A 20 -4.26 -13.31 0.10
N LYS A 21 -5.36 -12.57 -0.14
CA LYS A 21 -5.94 -12.40 -1.47
C LYS A 21 -5.16 -11.45 -2.39
N VAL A 22 -4.18 -10.71 -1.87
CA VAL A 22 -3.40 -9.76 -2.68
C VAL A 22 -2.31 -10.51 -3.42
N LEU A 23 -2.46 -10.56 -4.74
CA LEU A 23 -1.47 -11.14 -5.62
C LEU A 23 -0.51 -10.06 -6.09
N PHE A 24 0.79 -10.25 -5.87
CA PHE A 24 1.82 -9.33 -6.30
C PHE A 24 3.10 -10.08 -6.69
N GLU A 25 3.95 -9.41 -7.47
CA GLU A 25 5.26 -9.94 -7.87
C GLU A 25 6.31 -8.82 -7.92
N TRP A 26 7.58 -9.20 -7.91
CA TRP A 26 8.69 -8.31 -8.24
C TRP A 26 8.96 -8.35 -9.74
N HIS A 27 9.06 -7.18 -10.36
CA HIS A 27 9.40 -7.03 -11.76
C HIS A 27 10.24 -5.77 -11.97
N GLU A 28 11.46 -5.94 -12.50
CA GLU A 28 12.38 -4.82 -12.81
C GLU A 28 12.58 -3.87 -11.61
N GLY A 29 12.77 -4.42 -10.42
CA GLY A 29 13.00 -3.64 -9.19
C GLY A 29 11.76 -2.94 -8.63
N ARG A 30 10.57 -3.18 -9.18
CA ARG A 30 9.30 -2.64 -8.68
C ARG A 30 8.31 -3.75 -8.33
N ILE A 31 7.41 -3.46 -7.40
CA ILE A 31 6.31 -4.37 -7.09
C ILE A 31 5.16 -4.14 -8.07
N ARG A 32 4.67 -5.21 -8.67
CA ARG A 32 3.43 -5.22 -9.47
C ARG A 32 2.32 -5.88 -8.68
N ILE A 33 1.19 -5.20 -8.55
CA ILE A 33 -0.01 -5.73 -7.91
C ILE A 33 -1.02 -6.11 -8.99
N TYR A 34 -1.48 -7.34 -8.93
CA TYR A 34 -2.48 -7.86 -9.83
C TYR A 34 -3.89 -7.46 -9.39
N LYS A 35 -4.65 -6.88 -10.31
CA LYS A 35 -6.07 -6.58 -10.13
C LYS A 35 -6.88 -7.53 -11.00
N ASP A 36 -7.73 -8.34 -10.35
CA ASP A 36 -8.78 -9.06 -11.04
C ASP A 36 -9.75 -8.06 -11.63
N GLN A 37 -9.97 -8.14 -12.94
CA GLN A 37 -10.99 -7.36 -13.60
C GLN A 37 -12.37 -7.90 -13.23
N LYS A 38 -12.91 -7.51 -12.08
CA LYS A 38 -14.33 -7.71 -11.76
C LYS A 38 -15.13 -6.62 -12.42
N HIS A 39 -15.52 -6.89 -13.67
CA HIS A 39 -16.57 -6.12 -14.29
C HIS A 39 -17.44 -7.08 -15.11
N TRP A 40 -18.71 -7.18 -14.74
CA TRP A 40 -19.72 -7.87 -15.53
C TRP A 40 -19.77 -7.37 -17.00
N THR A 41 -19.20 -6.19 -17.28
CA THR A 41 -19.05 -5.58 -18.62
C THR A 41 -17.99 -6.26 -19.49
N GLN A 42 -17.06 -7.03 -18.92
CA GLN A 42 -16.07 -7.78 -19.72
C GLN A 42 -16.70 -8.87 -20.58
N ASN A 43 -17.79 -9.49 -20.11
CA ASN A 43 -18.53 -10.48 -20.90
C ASN A 43 -19.22 -9.84 -22.13
N LEU A 44 -19.55 -8.55 -22.05
CA LEU A 44 -20.14 -7.80 -23.16
C LEU A 44 -19.08 -7.35 -24.18
N MET A 45 -17.93 -6.86 -23.72
CA MET A 45 -16.85 -6.39 -24.60
C MET A 45 -16.10 -7.54 -25.31
N ARG A 46 -15.98 -8.72 -24.67
CA ARG A 46 -15.38 -9.92 -25.28
C ARG A 46 -16.23 -10.47 -26.43
N LYS A 47 -17.55 -10.24 -26.43
CA LYS A 47 -18.44 -10.55 -27.56
C LYS A 47 -18.24 -9.61 -28.76
N MET A 48 -17.64 -8.43 -28.57
CA MET A 48 -17.34 -7.44 -29.63
C MET A 48 -15.89 -7.52 -30.16
N GLY A 49 -15.17 -8.63 -29.94
CA GLY A 49 -13.88 -8.88 -30.59
C GLY A 49 -12.65 -8.23 -29.94
N ALA A 50 -12.79 -7.59 -28.78
CA ALA A 50 -11.64 -7.03 -28.06
C ALA A 50 -10.84 -8.13 -27.32
N LYS A 51 -9.55 -8.30 -27.66
CA LYS A 51 -8.58 -9.10 -26.87
C LYS A 51 -8.20 -8.32 -25.60
N ILE A 52 -9.04 -8.38 -24.58
CA ILE A 52 -8.73 -7.78 -23.26
C ILE A 52 -7.93 -8.82 -22.46
N PRO A 53 -6.72 -8.48 -21.97
CA PRO A 53 -5.93 -9.39 -21.14
C PRO A 53 -6.69 -9.74 -19.84
N GLN A 54 -6.70 -11.02 -19.48
CA GLN A 54 -7.51 -11.56 -18.38
C GLN A 54 -7.10 -11.02 -16.99
N ARG A 55 -5.91 -10.42 -16.86
CA ARG A 55 -5.42 -9.79 -15.63
C ARG A 55 -4.73 -8.47 -15.97
N THR A 56 -5.09 -7.43 -15.25
CA THR A 56 -4.38 -6.15 -15.27
C THR A 56 -3.47 -6.07 -14.07
N TYR A 57 -2.29 -5.48 -14.23
CA TYR A 57 -1.39 -5.18 -13.13
C TYR A 57 -1.19 -3.68 -13.03
N MET A 58 -0.87 -3.21 -11.82
CA MET A 58 -0.32 -1.89 -11.61
C MET A 58 1.07 -2.02 -11.00
N SER A 59 2.05 -1.30 -11.57
CA SER A 59 3.38 -1.22 -10.98
C SER A 59 3.37 -0.10 -9.95
N LEU A 60 3.86 -0.37 -8.75
CA LEU A 60 4.11 0.65 -7.75
C LEU A 60 5.34 1.49 -8.15
N ASP A 61 5.34 2.75 -7.76
CA ASP A 61 6.51 3.61 -7.85
C ASP A 61 7.58 3.17 -6.83
N GLU A 62 8.69 3.87 -6.77
CA GLU A 62 9.79 3.56 -5.84
C GLU A 62 9.34 3.64 -4.38
N TYR A 63 8.64 4.72 -4.02
CA TYR A 63 8.07 4.93 -2.70
C TYR A 63 7.11 3.80 -2.31
N GLY A 64 6.11 3.51 -3.14
CA GLY A 64 5.13 2.47 -2.90
C GLY A 64 5.75 1.07 -2.89
N THR A 65 6.75 0.82 -3.74
CA THR A 65 7.50 -0.45 -3.74
C THR A 65 8.21 -0.66 -2.41
N LEU A 66 8.94 0.35 -1.92
CA LEU A 66 9.64 0.27 -0.64
C LEU A 66 8.66 0.03 0.50
N VAL A 67 7.65 0.91 0.65
CA VAL A 67 6.65 0.78 1.72
C VAL A 67 5.97 -0.57 1.66
N PHE A 68 5.42 -0.96 0.50
CA PHE A 68 4.70 -2.21 0.36
C PHE A 68 5.59 -3.43 0.62
N SER A 69 6.88 -3.39 0.27
CA SER A 69 7.82 -4.49 0.53
C SER A 69 7.98 -4.77 2.03
N MET A 70 8.00 -3.73 2.87
CA MET A 70 8.20 -3.82 4.32
C MET A 70 6.95 -4.24 5.11
N ILE A 71 5.76 -4.25 4.49
CA ILE A 71 4.50 -4.65 5.15
C ILE A 71 4.47 -6.19 5.31
N ASP A 72 5.08 -6.72 6.34
CA ASP A 72 5.26 -8.17 6.55
C ASP A 72 4.48 -8.71 7.77
N GLY A 73 3.69 -7.86 8.42
CA GLY A 73 3.00 -8.20 9.66
C GLY A 73 3.89 -8.19 10.89
N LYS A 74 5.10 -7.63 10.82
CA LYS A 74 6.06 -7.49 11.93
C LYS A 74 6.64 -6.08 12.03
N THR A 75 6.88 -5.45 10.89
CA THR A 75 7.51 -4.14 10.80
C THR A 75 6.51 -3.04 11.19
N THR A 76 6.95 -2.14 12.06
CA THR A 76 6.16 -1.00 12.55
C THR A 76 6.14 0.16 11.55
N VAL A 77 5.14 1.04 11.64
CA VAL A 77 5.11 2.27 10.84
C VAL A 77 6.36 3.14 11.06
N LYS A 78 6.87 3.16 12.29
CA LYS A 78 8.12 3.84 12.64
C LYS A 78 9.29 3.34 11.79
N GLU A 79 9.53 2.03 11.78
CA GLU A 79 10.64 1.42 11.03
C GLU A 79 10.51 1.66 9.52
N ILE A 80 9.29 1.62 8.98
CA ILE A 80 9.03 1.98 7.58
C ILE A 80 9.39 3.45 7.32
N GLY A 81 9.00 4.36 8.21
CA GLY A 81 9.32 5.78 8.09
C GLY A 81 10.82 6.06 8.21
N GLU A 82 11.52 5.37 9.11
CA GLU A 82 12.98 5.45 9.24
C GLU A 82 13.68 4.97 7.96
N ALA A 83 13.24 3.85 7.37
CA ALA A 83 13.79 3.37 6.09
C ALA A 83 13.55 4.35 4.93
N LEU A 84 12.38 5.00 4.89
CA LEU A 84 12.10 6.08 3.93
C LEU A 84 13.00 7.29 4.14
N SER A 85 13.24 7.69 5.39
CA SER A 85 14.09 8.84 5.72
C SER A 85 15.55 8.61 5.36
N ALA A 86 16.01 7.36 5.36
CA ALA A 86 17.36 7.01 4.90
C ALA A 86 17.53 7.19 3.38
N GLN A 87 16.44 7.17 2.61
CA GLN A 87 16.45 7.39 1.15
C GLN A 87 16.10 8.83 0.75
N HIS A 88 15.51 9.61 1.67
CA HIS A 88 15.03 10.96 1.40
C HIS A 88 15.34 11.92 2.57
N GLU A 89 16.06 13.01 2.31
CA GLU A 89 16.35 14.07 3.28
C GLU A 89 15.12 14.94 3.67
N GLU A 90 13.89 14.47 3.42
CA GLU A 90 12.67 15.24 3.72
C GLU A 90 12.46 15.40 5.23
N ALA A 91 11.87 16.54 5.64
CA ALA A 91 11.57 16.83 7.03
C ALA A 91 10.67 15.73 7.65
N SER A 92 11.15 15.10 8.73
CA SER A 92 10.60 13.87 9.32
C SER A 92 9.08 13.90 9.57
N GLN A 93 8.51 15.04 9.99
CA GLN A 93 7.07 15.15 10.21
C GLN A 93 6.24 14.98 8.93
N GLN A 94 6.63 15.62 7.83
CA GLN A 94 5.90 15.51 6.55
C GLN A 94 6.01 14.10 5.96
N LEU A 95 7.14 13.43 6.21
CA LEU A 95 7.37 12.06 5.78
C LEU A 95 6.38 11.10 6.44
N TYR A 96 6.22 11.19 7.76
CA TYR A 96 5.29 10.32 8.48
C TYR A 96 3.83 10.64 8.12
N GLU A 97 3.45 11.91 7.96
CA GLU A 97 2.11 12.28 7.47
C GLU A 97 1.79 11.63 6.12
N ARG A 98 2.72 11.69 5.16
CA ARG A 98 2.58 11.06 3.84
C ARG A 98 2.48 9.53 3.94
N LEU A 99 3.29 8.93 4.80
CA LEU A 99 3.28 7.48 5.04
C LEU A 99 1.93 7.02 5.61
N PHE A 100 1.37 7.72 6.60
CA PHE A 100 0.05 7.39 7.15
C PHE A 100 -1.04 7.55 6.11
N LEU A 101 -1.03 8.62 5.31
CA LEU A 101 -1.99 8.79 4.21
C LEU A 101 -1.93 7.61 3.23
N TYR A 102 -0.72 7.16 2.88
CA TYR A 102 -0.53 6.04 1.98
C TYR A 102 -1.01 4.71 2.59
N LEU A 103 -0.61 4.39 3.82
CA LEU A 103 -1.04 3.16 4.50
C LEU A 103 -2.56 3.12 4.70
N ASN A 104 -3.18 4.24 5.09
CA ASN A 104 -4.63 4.34 5.20
C ASN A 104 -5.33 4.13 3.84
N HIS A 105 -4.76 4.65 2.76
CA HIS A 105 -5.28 4.40 1.41
C HIS A 105 -5.20 2.91 1.05
N LEU A 106 -4.07 2.25 1.33
CA LEU A 106 -3.89 0.81 1.08
C LEU A 106 -4.85 -0.06 1.90
N GLU A 107 -5.13 0.32 3.14
CA GLU A 107 -6.01 -0.40 4.07
C GLU A 107 -7.50 -0.18 3.72
N SER A 108 -7.93 1.08 3.65
CA SER A 108 -9.35 1.43 3.60
C SER A 108 -9.91 1.45 2.17
N VAL A 109 -9.12 1.90 1.19
CA VAL A 109 -9.58 2.07 -0.20
C VAL A 109 -9.25 0.84 -1.03
N GLU A 110 -7.97 0.51 -1.14
CA GLU A 110 -7.52 -0.61 -1.96
C GLU A 110 -7.75 -1.97 -1.27
N ARG A 111 -7.85 -1.97 0.07
CA ARG A 111 -8.07 -3.17 0.89
C ARG A 111 -7.02 -4.25 0.65
N TRP A 112 -5.78 -3.84 0.47
CA TRP A 112 -4.63 -4.75 0.27
C TRP A 112 -3.99 -5.17 1.58
N ILE A 113 -4.04 -4.31 2.59
CA ILE A 113 -3.40 -4.54 3.89
C ILE A 113 -4.44 -4.47 5.00
N GLU A 114 -4.08 -4.97 6.17
CA GLU A 114 -4.86 -4.85 7.40
C GLU A 114 -3.93 -4.69 8.60
N ILE A 115 -4.45 -4.05 9.65
CA ILE A 115 -3.76 -3.89 10.92
C ILE A 115 -3.72 -5.25 11.63
N VAL A 116 -2.54 -5.63 12.12
CA VAL A 116 -2.34 -6.87 12.89
C VAL A 116 -2.58 -6.63 14.37
N GLU A 117 -2.18 -5.47 14.88
CA GLU A 117 -2.26 -5.12 16.28
C GLU A 117 -2.51 -3.61 16.41
N LYS A 118 -3.56 -3.24 17.15
CA LYS A 118 -3.69 -1.90 17.72
C LYS A 118 -3.22 -2.07 19.15
N GLY A 119 -2.13 -1.41 19.54
CA GLY A 119 -1.68 -1.45 20.92
C GLY A 119 -2.85 -1.13 21.86
N GLU A 120 -3.10 -2.03 22.80
CA GLU A 120 -3.85 -1.75 24.02
C GLU A 120 -2.91 -1.14 25.08
#